data_AF-A0A835M3G6-F1
#
_entry.id   AF-A0A835M3G6-F1
#
_cell.length_a   1.000
_cell.length_b   1.000
_cell.length_c   1.000
_cell.angle_alpha   90.00
_cell.angle_beta   90.00
_cell.angle_gamma   90.00
#
_symmetry.space_group_name_H-M   'P 1'
#
loop_
_entity.id
_entity.type
_entity.pdbx_description
1 polymer ?
#
loop_
_entity_poly.entity_id
_entity_poly.type
_entity_poly.pdbx_seq_one_letter_code
_entity_poly.pdbx_strand_id
1 'polypeptide(L)'
;MKLAAELVVLVCCVYISLLIIGSQAQQPTTDPSEVRALNSIFRKWGTTARPSWNRSGEPCSGAAVDSTDIDNPDFNPGIKCNCVFDSGRTCHITRLYVPYYPQQ
;
A
#
# COMPACT_ATOMS: atom_id res chain seq x y z
N MET A 1 -14.60 -25.75 -43.13
CA MET A 1 -14.52 -26.16 -41.71
C MET A 1 -13.22 -25.71 -41.03
N LYS A 2 -12.04 -25.90 -41.64
CA LYS A 2 -10.72 -25.51 -41.05
C LYS A 2 -10.61 -24.01 -40.71
N LEU A 3 -11.00 -23.13 -41.64
CA LEU A 3 -10.98 -21.68 -41.46
C LEU A 3 -11.91 -21.16 -40.35
N ALA A 4 -13.05 -21.83 -40.12
CA ALA A 4 -13.99 -21.45 -39.08
C ALA A 4 -13.45 -21.80 -37.68
N ALA A 5 -12.72 -22.91 -37.53
CA ALA A 5 -12.11 -23.32 -36.28
C ALA A 5 -10.97 -22.37 -35.86
N GLU A 6 -10.12 -21.97 -36.80
CA GLU A 6 -9.03 -20.99 -36.58
C GLU A 6 -9.59 -19.63 -36.10
N LEU A 7 -10.68 -19.16 -36.73
CA LEU A 7 -11.34 -17.91 -36.37
C LEU A 7 -11.94 -17.96 -34.95
N VAL A 8 -12.56 -19.10 -34.59
CA VAL A 8 -13.12 -19.31 -33.25
C VAL A 8 -12.02 -19.31 -32.19
N VAL A 9 -10.89 -19.98 -32.46
CA VAL A 9 -9.74 -20.01 -31.54
C VAL A 9 -9.20 -18.59 -31.32
N LEU A 10 -9.04 -17.79 -32.38
CA LEU A 10 -8.56 -16.41 -32.26
C LEU A 10 -9.50 -15.53 -31.42
N VAL A 11 -10.82 -15.61 -31.66
CA VAL A 11 -11.82 -14.85 -30.88
C VAL A 11 -11.81 -15.26 -29.42
N CYS A 12 -11.71 -16.56 -29.12
CA CYS A 12 -11.60 -17.06 -27.76
C CYS A 12 -10.31 -16.57 -27.08
N CYS A 13 -9.17 -16.61 -27.76
CA CYS A 13 -7.90 -16.12 -27.23
C CYS A 13 -7.94 -14.63 -26.90
N VAL A 14 -8.51 -13.80 -27.77
CA VAL A 14 -8.67 -12.36 -27.53
C VAL A 14 -9.60 -12.11 -26.33
N TYR A 15 -10.73 -12.81 -26.25
CA TYR A 15 -11.67 -12.67 -25.15
C TYR A 15 -11.05 -13.06 -23.80
N ILE A 16 -10.34 -14.19 -23.73
CA ILE A 16 -9.63 -14.64 -22.52
C ILE A 16 -8.54 -13.65 -22.13
N SER A 17 -7.79 -13.12 -23.10
CA SER A 17 -6.74 -12.13 -22.84
C SER A 17 -7.31 -10.83 -22.24
N LEU A 18 -8.48 -10.37 -22.71
CA LEU A 18 -9.17 -9.20 -22.17
C LEU A 18 -9.67 -9.42 -20.73
N LEU A 19 -10.11 -10.63 -20.40
CA LEU A 19 -10.53 -10.99 -19.04
C LEU A 19 -9.36 -10.94 -18.03
N ILE A 20 -8.15 -11.31 -18.46
CA ILE A 20 -6.94 -11.29 -17.60
C ILE A 20 -6.45 -9.86 -17.34
N ILE A 21 -6.63 -8.93 -18.30
CA ILE A 21 -6.22 -7.53 -18.12
C ILE A 21 -7.12 -6.81 -17.09
N GLY A 22 -8.40 -7.19 -17.00
CA GLY A 22 -9.37 -6.59 -16.07
C GLY A 22 -9.25 -7.06 -14.61
N SER A 23 -8.43 -8.08 -14.32
CA SER A 23 -8.31 -8.70 -12.99
C SER A 23 -7.00 -8.34 -12.26
N GLN A 24 -6.48 -7.13 -12.45
CA GLN A 24 -5.41 -6.65 -11.56
C GLN A 24 -5.98 -6.49 -10.15
N ALA A 25 -5.44 -7.25 -9.20
CA ALA A 25 -5.72 -7.05 -7.79
C ALA A 25 -5.28 -5.62 -7.43
N GLN A 26 -6.24 -4.72 -7.22
CA GLN A 26 -5.96 -3.37 -6.74
C GLN A 26 -5.26 -3.51 -5.39
N GLN A 27 -4.01 -3.06 -5.30
CA GLN A 27 -3.28 -3.09 -4.03
C GLN A 27 -3.99 -2.14 -3.05
N PRO A 28 -4.23 -2.54 -1.80
CA PRO A 28 -4.92 -1.68 -0.85
C PRO A 28 -4.16 -0.37 -0.66
N THR A 29 -4.91 0.72 -0.55
CA THR A 29 -4.36 2.06 -0.41
C THR A 29 -4.75 2.68 0.92
N THR A 30 -3.86 3.50 1.49
CA THR A 30 -4.18 4.29 2.68
C THR A 30 -5.15 5.41 2.33
N ASP A 31 -6.09 5.72 3.23
CA ASP A 31 -6.98 6.86 3.08
C ASP A 31 -6.19 8.18 2.87
N PRO A 32 -6.44 8.95 1.80
CA PRO A 32 -5.69 10.18 1.52
C PRO A 32 -5.76 11.25 2.62
N SER A 33 -6.78 11.25 3.47
CA SER A 33 -6.88 12.11 4.64
C SER A 33 -5.90 11.71 5.74
N GLU A 34 -5.69 10.41 5.96
CA GLU A 34 -4.70 9.90 6.90
C GLU A 34 -3.27 10.19 6.44
N VAL A 35 -2.98 10.04 5.14
CA VAL A 35 -1.69 10.42 4.56
C VAL A 35 -1.38 11.90 4.80
N ARG A 36 -2.38 12.78 4.58
CA ARG A 36 -2.24 14.23 4.85
C ARG A 36 -2.05 14.54 6.33
N ALA A 37 -2.77 13.83 7.21
CA ALA A 37 -2.65 13.99 8.66
C ALA A 37 -1.24 13.57 9.13
N LEU A 38 -0.76 12.40 8.69
CA LEU A 38 0.58 11.89 9.02
C LEU A 38 1.67 12.88 8.60
N ASN A 39 1.62 13.37 7.35
CA ASN A 39 2.57 14.37 6.86
C ASN A 39 2.52 15.68 7.67
N SER A 40 1.34 16.09 8.12
CA SER A 40 1.17 17.29 8.95
C SER A 40 1.76 17.11 10.35
N ILE A 41 1.64 15.92 10.94
CA ILE A 41 2.26 15.56 12.22
C ILE A 41 3.78 15.61 12.07
N PHE A 42 4.32 14.99 11.03
CA PHE A 42 5.77 14.93 10.79
C PHE A 42 6.38 16.31 10.61
N ARG A 43 5.71 17.18 9.85
CA ARG A 43 6.11 18.58 9.73
C ARG A 43 6.13 19.31 11.08
N LYS A 44 5.13 19.08 11.93
CA LYS A 44 5.06 19.71 13.27
C LYS A 44 6.16 19.22 14.20
N TRP A 45 6.57 17.96 14.09
CA TRP A 45 7.62 17.36 14.92
C TRP A 45 9.03 17.48 14.33
N GLY A 46 9.18 18.09 13.15
CA GLY A 46 10.49 18.20 12.50
C GLY A 46 11.08 16.84 12.10
N THR A 47 10.23 15.84 11.83
CA THR A 47 10.65 14.49 11.43
C THR A 47 10.20 14.16 10.01
N THR A 48 10.68 13.06 9.46
CA THR A 48 10.42 12.63 8.08
C THR A 48 10.05 11.15 8.01
N ALA A 49 9.31 10.80 6.96
CA ALA A 49 8.97 9.42 6.68
C ALA A 49 10.18 8.61 6.22
N ARG A 50 10.22 7.34 6.60
CA ARG A 50 11.27 6.41 6.20
C ARG A 50 10.87 5.68 4.91
N PRO A 51 11.82 5.39 4.00
CA PRO A 51 11.56 4.60 2.80
C PRO A 51 11.07 3.17 3.08
N SER A 52 11.29 2.65 4.29
CA SER A 52 10.86 1.31 4.72
C SER A 52 9.35 1.10 4.69
N TRP A 53 8.60 2.19 4.78
CA TRP A 53 7.14 2.19 4.70
C TRP A 53 6.58 3.30 3.77
N ASN A 54 7.39 4.28 3.35
CA ASN A 54 6.98 5.35 2.40
C ASN A 54 7.82 5.36 1.11
N ARG A 55 7.86 4.25 0.38
CA ARG A 55 8.68 4.14 -0.85
C ARG A 55 8.01 4.77 -2.09
N SER A 56 6.68 4.83 -2.10
CA SER A 56 5.88 5.22 -3.27
C SER A 56 4.75 6.20 -2.94
N GLY A 57 4.79 6.84 -1.76
CA GLY A 57 3.69 7.68 -1.27
C GLY A 57 2.55 6.89 -0.62
N GLU A 58 2.65 5.56 -0.60
CA GLU A 58 1.73 4.66 0.11
C GLU A 58 2.37 4.26 1.46
N PRO A 59 1.95 4.86 2.59
CA PRO A 59 2.60 4.66 3.87
C PRO A 59 2.32 3.27 4.46
N CYS A 60 1.19 2.63 4.14
CA CYS A 60 0.83 1.31 4.66
C CYS A 60 1.45 0.19 3.80
N SER A 61 2.78 0.16 3.76
CA SER A 61 3.56 -0.85 3.05
C SER A 61 4.72 -1.38 3.91
N GLY A 62 5.25 -2.56 3.56
CA GLY A 62 6.40 -3.17 4.23
C GLY A 62 6.22 -3.30 5.74
N ALA A 63 7.14 -2.69 6.50
CA ALA A 63 7.15 -2.72 7.97
C ALA A 63 5.87 -2.15 8.61
N ALA A 64 5.05 -1.38 7.87
CA ALA A 64 3.79 -0.84 8.39
C ALA A 64 2.67 -1.88 8.47
N VAL A 65 2.74 -2.99 7.74
CA VAL A 65 1.67 -4.00 7.64
C VAL A 65 2.10 -5.40 8.09
N ASP A 66 3.39 -5.63 8.27
CA ASP A 66 3.93 -6.91 8.71
C ASP A 66 4.03 -7.03 10.24
N SER A 67 4.73 -8.06 10.71
CA SER A 67 4.96 -8.35 12.13
C SER A 67 6.11 -7.58 12.76
N THR A 68 6.80 -6.70 12.05
CA THR A 68 7.89 -5.89 12.63
C THR A 68 7.37 -5.05 13.79
N ASP A 69 8.10 -4.94 14.89
CA ASP A 69 7.63 -4.11 16.01
C ASP A 69 7.61 -2.62 15.64
N ILE A 70 6.61 -1.88 16.14
CA ILE A 70 6.41 -0.46 15.79
C ILE A 70 7.52 0.46 16.28
N ASP A 71 8.23 0.04 17.34
CA ASP A 71 9.32 0.78 17.98
C ASP A 71 10.71 0.33 17.51
N ASN A 72 10.78 -0.58 16.53
CA ASN A 72 12.03 -1.04 15.97
C ASN A 72 12.87 0.17 15.47
N PRO A 73 14.10 0.36 15.98
CA PRO A 73 14.93 1.52 15.68
C PRO A 73 15.25 1.69 14.20
N ASP A 74 15.30 0.61 13.42
CA ASP A 74 15.59 0.65 11.99
C ASP A 74 14.46 1.29 11.16
N PHE A 75 13.26 1.35 11.73
CA PHE A 75 12.05 1.83 11.06
C PHE A 75 11.44 3.08 11.69
N ASN A 76 12.12 3.70 12.65
CA ASN A 76 11.63 4.89 13.32
C ASN A 76 11.77 6.18 12.47
N PRO A 77 10.76 7.07 12.44
CA PRO A 77 9.45 6.94 13.08
C PRO A 77 8.59 5.83 12.45
N GLY A 78 7.94 5.02 13.30
CA GLY A 78 7.21 3.82 12.91
C GLY A 78 5.69 4.05 12.85
N ILE A 79 5.02 3.35 11.95
CA ILE A 79 3.55 3.31 11.88
C ILE A 79 3.08 1.86 11.81
N LYS A 80 1.82 1.62 12.18
CA LYS A 80 1.13 0.36 11.89
C LYS A 80 -0.21 0.57 11.26
N CYS A 81 -0.53 -0.28 10.30
CA CYS A 81 -1.72 -0.21 9.49
C CYS A 81 -2.58 -1.45 9.61
N ASN A 82 -3.89 -1.27 9.44
CA ASN A 82 -4.85 -2.34 9.30
C ASN A 82 -5.55 -2.21 7.94
N CYS A 83 -5.39 -3.22 7.08
CA CYS A 83 -5.84 -3.20 5.69
C CYS A 83 -7.01 -4.14 5.42
N VAL A 84 -7.82 -4.49 6.43
CA VAL A 84 -8.99 -5.38 6.25
C VAL A 84 -10.27 -4.65 5.86
N PHE A 85 -10.21 -3.32 5.69
CA PHE A 85 -11.36 -2.48 5.39
C PHE A 85 -11.72 -2.52 3.90
N ASP A 86 -13.00 -2.26 3.59
CA ASP A 86 -13.54 -2.27 2.22
C ASP A 86 -13.19 -3.53 1.43
N SER A 87 -13.30 -4.69 2.09
CA SER A 87 -12.91 -5.99 1.53
C SER A 87 -11.42 -6.08 1.16
N GLY A 88 -10.55 -5.47 1.97
CA GLY A 88 -9.11 -5.49 1.75
C GLY A 88 -8.62 -4.45 0.75
N ARG A 89 -9.38 -3.36 0.53
CA ARG A 89 -9.04 -2.28 -0.42
C ARG A 89 -8.53 -1.03 0.25
N THR A 90 -8.89 -0.82 1.52
CA THR A 90 -8.52 0.39 2.27
C THR A 90 -7.67 0.03 3.47
N CYS A 91 -6.54 0.70 3.62
CA CYS A 91 -5.67 0.63 4.80
C CYS A 91 -5.92 1.84 5.70
N HIS A 92 -5.95 1.59 7.00
CA HIS A 92 -6.00 2.63 8.02
C HIS A 92 -4.76 2.60 8.90
N ILE A 93 -4.14 3.76 9.13
CA ILE A 93 -3.08 3.93 10.13
C ILE A 93 -3.72 3.82 11.51
N THR A 94 -3.35 2.78 12.26
CA THR A 94 -3.91 2.48 13.59
C THR A 94 -2.97 2.89 14.72
N ARG A 95 -1.68 3.03 14.45
CA ARG A 95 -0.67 3.39 15.45
C ARG A 95 0.43 4.22 14.81
N LEU A 96 0.98 5.14 15.60
CA LEU A 96 2.14 5.97 15.26
C LEU A 96 3.08 5.98 16.46
N TYR A 97 4.36 5.71 16.21
CA TYR A 97 5.43 5.78 17.18
C TYR A 97 6.52 6.73 16.68
N VAL A 98 6.94 7.65 17.55
CA VAL A 98 8.05 8.55 17.28
C VAL A 98 9.00 8.48 18.47
N PRO A 99 10.24 8.02 18.28
CA PRO A 99 11.20 7.98 19.36
C PRO A 99 11.52 9.41 19.81
N TYR A 100 11.66 9.58 21.11
CA TYR A 100 12.16 10.83 21.68
C TYR A 100 13.67 10.92 21.45
N TYR A 101 14.11 11.90 20.67
CA TYR A 101 15.50 12.33 20.64
C TYR A 101 15.62 13.60 21.49
N PRO A 102 16.37 13.58 22.61
CA PRO A 102 16.65 14.82 23.34
C PRO A 102 17.35 15.77 22.37
N GLN A 103 16.73 16.92 22.14
CA GLN A 103 17.27 17.99 21.32
C GLN A 103 18.60 18.42 21.96
N GLN A 104 19.71 18.31 21.22
CA GLN A 104 20.99 18.91 21.60
C GLN A 104 20.92 20.43 21.45
#